data_AF-A0A838JYA9-F1
#
_entry.id   AF-A0A838JYA9-F1
#
_cell.length_a   1.000
_cell.length_b   1.000
_cell.length_c   1.000
_cell.angle_alpha   90.00
_cell.angle_beta   90.00
_cell.angle_gamma   90.00
#
_symmetry.space_group_name_H-M   'P 1'
#
loop_
_entity.id
_entity.type
_entity.pdbx_description
1 polymer ?
#
loop_
_entity_poly.entity_id
_entity_poly.type
_entity_poly.pdbx_seq_one_letter_code
_entity_poly.pdbx_strand_id
1 'polypeptide(L)'
;MIRLVRSMVRLYPRAWRERYEDEFVALLEERPASVLVLYDVALGILDAWLSPQVVQERSVALTGSRMRNPVLLVLWAWAGVVAAGVGFQKMTEYADFTRVARESIAVGAAFDAVLVGAFLTLAAVLAGGMPLVVAALREARGSGRKDVPLLLCVPPLSLGVFVGYVLVLTRIVSPLLGDLAVHDPVNVMLFLSIALVFLLAAVASTASVSAAVRRSGVGERLYRFAFYPAALAALAMAVVSIATAVWGLALWWQAPALFTGDDGILATPTAASWLVILAVMGGSTCVAVAGVVRGLRARNVSPRDAV
;
A
#
# COMPACT_ATOMS: atom_id res chain seq x y z
N MET A 1 9.77 -30.03 -6.86
CA MET A 1 10.07 -28.65 -6.40
C MET A 1 10.85 -27.83 -7.42
N ILE A 2 11.92 -28.35 -8.04
CA ILE A 2 12.71 -27.65 -9.08
C ILE A 2 11.87 -27.05 -10.22
N ARG A 3 10.84 -27.78 -10.71
CA ARG A 3 9.90 -27.24 -11.72
C ARG A 3 9.12 -26.01 -11.24
N LEU A 4 8.76 -25.95 -9.96
CA LEU A 4 7.99 -24.84 -9.37
C LEU A 4 8.89 -23.62 -9.18
N VAL A 5 10.13 -23.83 -8.73
CA VAL A 5 11.16 -22.78 -8.61
C VAL A 5 11.49 -22.20 -9.99
N ARG A 6 11.67 -23.04 -11.02
CA ARG A 6 11.91 -22.56 -12.39
C ARG A 6 10.74 -21.76 -12.95
N SER A 7 9.49 -22.13 -12.60
CA SER A 7 8.32 -21.32 -12.91
C SER A 7 8.32 -19.98 -12.17
N MET A 8 8.78 -19.93 -10.92
CA MET A 8 8.90 -18.68 -10.15
C MET A 8 10.02 -17.77 -10.69
N VAL A 9 11.14 -18.31 -11.16
CA VAL A 9 12.21 -17.52 -11.78
C VAL A 9 11.71 -16.76 -13.01
N ARG A 10 10.75 -17.31 -13.78
CA ARG A 10 10.12 -16.62 -14.91
C ARG A 10 9.35 -15.35 -14.51
N LEU A 11 8.98 -15.22 -13.24
CA LEU A 11 8.33 -14.03 -12.72
C LEU A 11 9.33 -12.89 -12.50
N TYR A 12 10.65 -13.08 -12.58
CA TYR A 12 11.61 -11.99 -12.50
C TYR A 12 11.54 -11.05 -13.73
N PRO A 13 11.87 -9.75 -13.58
CA PRO A 13 11.96 -8.80 -14.68
C PRO A 13 12.88 -9.30 -15.80
N ARG A 14 12.51 -9.03 -17.06
CA ARG A 14 13.21 -9.54 -18.24
C ARG A 14 14.71 -9.19 -18.26
N ALA A 15 15.07 -7.95 -17.94
CA ALA A 15 16.45 -7.49 -17.90
C ALA A 15 17.30 -8.17 -16.81
N TRP A 16 16.67 -8.60 -15.71
CA TRP A 16 17.36 -9.39 -14.68
C TRP A 16 17.60 -10.82 -15.16
N ARG A 17 16.57 -11.42 -15.78
CA ARG A 17 16.63 -12.79 -16.30
C ARG A 17 17.70 -12.95 -17.38
N GLU A 18 17.79 -12.00 -18.30
CA GLU A 18 18.82 -11.99 -19.35
C GLU A 18 20.26 -12.00 -18.81
N ARG A 19 20.48 -11.60 -17.55
CA ARG A 19 21.82 -11.52 -16.94
C ARG A 19 22.11 -12.59 -15.89
N TYR A 20 21.10 -13.03 -15.13
CA TYR A 20 21.29 -13.85 -13.94
C TYR A 20 20.43 -15.12 -13.89
N GLU A 21 19.56 -15.37 -14.89
CA GLU A 21 18.67 -16.54 -14.87
C GLU A 21 19.46 -17.85 -14.76
N ASP A 22 20.47 -18.04 -15.61
CA ASP A 22 21.23 -19.29 -15.67
C ASP A 22 22.05 -19.54 -14.40
N GLU A 23 22.74 -18.51 -13.90
CA GLU A 23 23.53 -18.57 -12.66
C GLU A 23 22.64 -18.85 -11.43
N PHE A 24 21.49 -18.20 -11.36
CA PHE A 24 20.59 -18.35 -10.22
C PHE A 24 19.89 -19.71 -10.22
N VAL A 25 19.51 -20.22 -11.40
CA VAL A 25 18.96 -21.58 -11.53
C VAL A 25 20.00 -22.64 -11.13
N ALA A 26 21.26 -22.49 -11.56
CA ALA A 26 22.33 -23.41 -11.16
C ALA A 26 22.55 -23.42 -9.63
N LEU A 27 22.57 -22.23 -9.01
CA LEU A 27 22.75 -22.09 -7.55
C LEU A 27 21.58 -22.68 -6.75
N LEU A 28 20.37 -22.66 -7.33
CA LEU A 28 19.17 -23.27 -6.75
C LEU A 28 19.15 -24.80 -6.91
N GLU A 29 19.81 -25.34 -7.92
CA GLU A 29 19.96 -26.80 -8.12
C GLU A 29 20.94 -27.42 -7.12
N GLU A 30 21.90 -26.65 -6.61
CA GLU A 30 22.87 -27.07 -5.58
C GLU A 30 22.31 -27.01 -4.14
N ARG A 31 21.19 -26.32 -3.92
CA ARG A 31 20.61 -26.14 -2.57
C ARG A 31 19.59 -27.25 -2.26
N PRO A 32 19.60 -27.80 -1.02
CA PRO A 32 18.57 -28.74 -0.60
C PRO A 32 17.19 -28.06 -0.61
N ALA A 33 16.24 -28.82 -1.12
CA ALA A 33 14.85 -28.46 -1.30
C ALA A 33 14.18 -28.06 0.04
N SER A 34 13.93 -26.76 0.26
CA SER A 34 13.29 -26.25 1.50
C SER A 34 12.23 -25.18 1.20
N VAL A 35 11.19 -25.11 2.04
CA VAL A 35 10.13 -24.09 1.99
C VAL A 35 10.71 -22.68 2.20
N LEU A 36 11.78 -22.56 2.99
CA LEU A 36 12.48 -21.29 3.21
C LEU A 36 13.11 -20.75 1.91
N VAL A 37 13.62 -21.63 1.05
CA VAL A 37 14.18 -21.24 -0.26
C VAL A 37 13.06 -20.69 -1.16
N LEU A 38 11.86 -21.25 -1.09
CA LEU A 38 10.72 -20.74 -1.84
C LEU A 38 10.31 -19.34 -1.38
N TYR A 39 10.34 -19.11 -0.07
CA TYR A 39 10.07 -17.81 0.53
C TYR A 39 11.14 -16.77 0.14
N ASP A 40 12.42 -17.12 0.23
CA ASP A 40 13.52 -16.23 -0.16
C ASP A 40 13.48 -15.89 -1.66
N VAL A 41 13.15 -16.85 -2.52
CA VAL A 41 12.94 -16.61 -3.96
C VAL A 41 11.73 -15.70 -4.20
N ALA A 42 10.62 -15.90 -3.48
CA ALA A 42 9.46 -15.01 -3.59
C ALA A 42 9.80 -13.56 -3.18
N LEU A 43 10.56 -13.38 -2.11
CA LEU A 43 11.09 -12.09 -1.69
C LEU A 43 12.06 -11.51 -2.72
N GLY A 44 12.90 -12.34 -3.33
CA GLY A 44 13.83 -11.94 -4.38
C GLY A 44 13.13 -11.46 -5.65
N ILE A 45 12.01 -12.10 -6.05
CA ILE A 45 11.16 -11.66 -7.17
C ILE A 45 10.62 -10.26 -6.88
N LEU A 46 10.03 -10.09 -5.69
CA LEU A 46 9.50 -8.81 -5.26
C LEU A 46 10.60 -7.75 -5.23
N ASP A 47 11.77 -8.04 -4.67
CA ASP A 47 12.89 -7.11 -4.64
C ASP A 47 13.36 -6.75 -6.05
N ALA A 48 13.48 -7.70 -6.97
CA ALA A 48 13.92 -7.43 -8.35
C ALA A 48 12.95 -6.54 -9.14
N TRP A 49 11.63 -6.73 -8.98
CA TRP A 49 10.64 -5.82 -9.56
C TRP A 49 10.68 -4.43 -8.94
N LEU A 50 10.95 -4.37 -7.65
CA LEU A 50 11.00 -3.14 -6.89
C LEU A 50 12.37 -2.43 -7.06
N SER A 51 13.44 -3.12 -7.45
CA SER A 51 14.82 -2.65 -7.63
C SER A 51 15.31 -2.88 -9.08
N PRO A 52 14.96 -2.00 -10.04
CA PRO A 52 15.56 -2.03 -11.38
C PRO A 52 17.00 -1.46 -11.35
N GLN A 53 17.84 -1.99 -10.48
CA GLN A 53 19.23 -1.54 -10.31
C GLN A 53 20.12 -1.95 -11.49
N VAL A 54 19.70 -2.94 -12.29
CA VAL A 54 20.47 -3.43 -13.45
C VAL A 54 20.39 -2.49 -14.66
N VAL A 55 19.52 -1.47 -14.63
CA VAL A 55 19.36 -0.49 -15.75
C VAL A 55 20.18 0.80 -15.52
N GLN A 56 20.79 0.99 -14.34
CA GLN A 56 21.21 2.33 -13.89
C GLN A 56 22.72 2.48 -13.64
N GLU A 57 23.57 1.89 -14.47
CA GLU A 57 25.01 2.21 -14.51
C GLU A 57 25.34 3.52 -15.28
N ARG A 58 24.36 4.16 -15.94
CA ARG A 58 24.57 5.45 -16.63
C ARG A 58 23.67 6.54 -16.07
N SER A 59 24.11 7.24 -15.03
CA SER A 59 23.96 8.71 -14.96
C SER A 59 24.59 9.29 -13.68
N VAL A 60 25.67 10.03 -13.87
CA VAL A 60 26.34 10.85 -12.86
C VAL A 60 25.54 12.16 -12.59
N ALA A 61 24.21 12.12 -12.73
CA ALA A 61 23.27 13.21 -12.44
C ALA A 61 22.29 12.88 -11.28
N LEU A 62 22.48 11.74 -10.60
CA LEU A 62 21.45 11.00 -9.84
C LEU A 62 21.38 11.25 -8.32
N THR A 63 21.96 12.31 -7.76
CA THR A 63 21.98 12.48 -6.29
C THR A 63 20.59 12.87 -5.73
N GLY A 64 19.83 13.72 -6.45
CA GLY A 64 18.47 14.10 -6.05
C GLY A 64 17.40 13.02 -6.24
N SER A 65 17.62 12.05 -7.14
CA SER A 65 16.66 10.97 -7.42
C SER A 65 16.69 9.82 -6.41
N ARG A 66 17.79 9.66 -5.66
CA ARG A 66 18.00 8.52 -4.76
C ARG A 66 17.01 8.47 -3.59
N MET A 67 16.67 9.61 -3.01
CA MET A 67 15.73 9.66 -1.86
C MET A 67 14.27 9.81 -2.27
N ARG A 68 14.01 10.37 -3.45
CA ARG A 68 12.65 10.57 -3.97
C ARG A 68 11.93 9.24 -4.21
N ASN A 69 12.61 8.28 -4.83
CA ASN A 69 11.99 6.98 -5.17
C ASN A 69 11.51 6.21 -3.92
N PRO A 70 12.32 6.06 -2.85
CA PRO A 70 11.86 5.52 -1.55
C PRO A 70 10.60 6.17 -1.00
N VAL A 71 10.56 7.50 -0.94
CA VAL A 71 9.42 8.25 -0.36
C VAL A 71 8.15 8.03 -1.19
N LEU A 72 8.27 8.07 -2.53
CA LEU A 72 7.14 7.78 -3.41
C LEU A 72 6.68 6.32 -3.31
N LEU A 73 7.60 5.38 -3.09
CA LEU A 73 7.24 3.97 -2.90
C LEU A 73 6.41 3.76 -1.63
N VAL A 74 6.78 4.42 -0.53
CA VAL A 74 5.99 4.43 0.71
C VAL A 74 4.62 5.04 0.48
N LEU A 75 4.51 6.12 -0.31
CA LEU A 75 3.22 6.74 -0.65
C LEU A 75 2.30 5.78 -1.42
N TRP A 76 2.83 5.05 -2.40
CA TRP A 76 2.07 4.03 -3.15
C TRP A 76 1.64 2.87 -2.27
N ALA A 77 2.54 2.39 -1.41
CA ALA A 77 2.21 1.35 -0.44
C ALA A 77 1.13 1.81 0.55
N TRP A 78 1.19 3.05 1.01
CA TRP A 78 0.18 3.63 1.89
C TRP A 78 -1.21 3.62 1.25
N ALA A 79 -1.33 3.96 -0.04
CA ALA A 79 -2.61 3.88 -0.76
C ALA A 79 -3.21 2.46 -0.74
N GLY A 80 -2.36 1.43 -0.85
CA GLY A 80 -2.78 0.02 -0.71
C GLY A 80 -3.28 -0.33 0.70
N VAL A 81 -2.59 0.13 1.74
CA VAL A 81 -3.03 -0.04 3.14
C VAL A 81 -4.36 0.69 3.40
N VAL A 82 -4.55 1.90 2.85
CA VAL A 82 -5.81 2.63 2.97
C VAL A 82 -6.95 1.84 2.32
N ALA A 83 -6.75 1.29 1.12
CA ALA A 83 -7.76 0.47 0.47
C ALA A 83 -8.14 -0.78 1.27
N ALA A 84 -7.13 -1.49 1.79
CA ALA A 84 -7.38 -2.65 2.66
C ALA A 84 -8.03 -2.25 3.99
N GLY A 85 -7.66 -1.10 4.56
CA GLY A 85 -8.23 -0.56 5.80
C GLY A 85 -9.70 -0.18 5.64
N VAL A 86 -10.10 0.38 4.50
CA VAL A 86 -11.52 0.62 4.17
C VAL A 86 -12.29 -0.70 4.10
N GLY A 87 -11.71 -1.72 3.45
CA GLY A 87 -12.28 -3.07 3.44
C GLY A 87 -12.43 -3.68 4.85
N PHE A 88 -11.42 -3.49 5.70
CA PHE A 88 -11.45 -3.92 7.10
C PHE A 88 -12.55 -3.22 7.90
N GLN A 89 -12.69 -1.90 7.76
CA GLN A 89 -13.78 -1.15 8.40
C GLN A 89 -15.15 -1.62 7.91
N LYS A 90 -15.31 -1.85 6.61
CA LYS A 90 -16.56 -2.37 6.05
C LYS A 90 -16.91 -3.76 6.59
N MET A 91 -15.94 -4.64 6.78
CA MET A 91 -16.15 -5.98 7.34
C MET A 91 -16.55 -5.94 8.82
N THR A 92 -16.12 -4.92 9.57
CA THR A 92 -16.22 -4.88 11.03
C THR A 92 -17.34 -3.97 11.56
N GLU A 93 -18.11 -3.35 10.66
CA GLU A 93 -19.16 -2.38 11.04
C GLU A 93 -20.40 -3.03 11.67
N TYR A 94 -20.59 -4.34 11.53
CA TYR A 94 -21.78 -5.01 12.07
C TYR A 94 -21.77 -5.11 13.60
N ALA A 95 -22.97 -5.14 14.18
CA ALA A 95 -23.17 -5.11 15.63
C ALA A 95 -22.50 -6.29 16.35
N ASP A 96 -22.47 -7.47 15.73
CA ASP A 96 -21.88 -8.67 16.31
C ASP A 96 -20.35 -8.53 16.49
N PHE A 97 -19.64 -7.98 15.51
CA PHE A 97 -18.20 -7.67 15.65
C PHE A 97 -17.97 -6.63 16.75
N THR A 98 -18.81 -5.61 16.82
CA THR A 98 -18.72 -4.55 17.84
C THR A 98 -19.02 -5.09 19.26
N ARG A 99 -19.88 -6.10 19.38
CA ARG A 99 -20.16 -6.80 20.64
C ARG A 99 -18.94 -7.61 21.08
N VAL A 100 -18.41 -8.44 20.19
CA VAL A 100 -17.22 -9.28 20.49
C VAL A 100 -16.01 -8.40 20.84
N ALA A 101 -15.80 -7.29 20.14
CA ALA A 101 -14.71 -6.35 20.44
C ALA A 101 -14.83 -5.70 21.83
N ARG A 102 -16.05 -5.56 22.38
CA ARG A 102 -16.28 -5.04 23.73
C ARG A 102 -16.13 -6.10 24.82
N GLU A 103 -16.50 -7.34 24.52
CA GLU A 103 -16.41 -8.47 25.44
C GLU A 103 -14.98 -9.04 25.51
N SER A 104 -14.21 -8.90 24.43
CA SER A 104 -12.84 -9.37 24.32
C SER A 104 -11.82 -8.23 24.31
N ILE A 105 -10.94 -8.21 25.32
CA ILE A 105 -9.79 -7.31 25.33
C ILE A 105 -8.88 -7.54 24.11
N ALA A 106 -8.68 -8.80 23.69
CA ALA A 106 -7.77 -9.11 22.59
C ALA A 106 -8.31 -8.63 21.22
N VAL A 107 -9.61 -8.82 20.95
CA VAL A 107 -10.23 -8.33 19.71
C VAL A 107 -10.34 -6.80 19.73
N GLY A 108 -10.80 -6.23 20.85
CA GLY A 108 -10.93 -4.79 21.02
C GLY A 108 -9.60 -4.05 20.89
N ALA A 109 -8.57 -4.47 21.64
CA ALA A 109 -7.26 -3.84 21.59
C ALA A 109 -6.59 -3.97 20.20
N ALA A 110 -6.78 -5.09 19.51
CA ALA A 110 -6.26 -5.24 18.15
C ALA A 110 -6.99 -4.31 17.16
N PHE A 111 -8.31 -4.16 17.28
CA PHE A 111 -9.10 -3.21 16.49
C PHE A 111 -8.67 -1.76 16.76
N ASP A 112 -8.51 -1.39 18.02
CA ASP A 112 -8.04 -0.05 18.42
C ASP A 112 -6.61 0.22 17.90
N ALA A 113 -5.73 -0.78 17.93
CA ALA A 113 -4.39 -0.67 17.38
C ALA A 113 -4.41 -0.43 15.85
N VAL A 114 -5.34 -1.06 15.12
CA VAL A 114 -5.56 -0.77 13.69
C VAL A 114 -5.98 0.69 13.50
N LEU A 115 -6.95 1.19 14.28
CA LEU A 115 -7.43 2.57 14.18
C LEU A 115 -6.34 3.59 14.51
N VAL A 116 -5.68 3.44 15.66
CA VAL A 116 -4.59 4.33 16.10
C VAL A 116 -3.46 4.30 15.08
N GLY A 117 -3.06 3.12 14.61
CA GLY A 117 -2.03 2.96 13.59
C GLY A 117 -2.41 3.63 12.26
N ALA A 118 -3.68 3.59 11.85
CA ALA A 118 -4.15 4.27 10.65
C ALA A 118 -4.03 5.80 10.78
N PHE A 119 -4.43 6.38 11.91
CA PHE A 119 -4.27 7.81 12.18
C PHE A 119 -2.80 8.24 12.24
N LEU A 120 -1.94 7.45 12.89
CA LEU A 120 -0.50 7.70 12.93
C LEU A 120 0.12 7.67 11.53
N THR A 121 -0.28 6.71 10.71
CA THR A 121 0.19 6.59 9.33
C THR A 121 -0.22 7.81 8.51
N LEU A 122 -1.50 8.22 8.61
CA LEU A 122 -2.00 9.42 7.93
C LEU A 122 -1.24 10.69 8.39
N ALA A 123 -1.06 10.86 9.69
CA ALA A 123 -0.32 12.00 10.24
C ALA A 123 1.13 12.04 9.74
N ALA A 124 1.80 10.88 9.68
CA ALA A 124 3.16 10.78 9.15
C ALA A 124 3.23 11.10 7.65
N VAL A 125 2.29 10.61 6.84
CA VAL A 125 2.20 10.93 5.41
C VAL A 125 1.96 12.42 5.19
N LEU A 126 1.07 13.05 5.97
CA LEU A 126 0.81 14.49 5.90
C LEU A 126 2.03 15.30 6.33
N ALA A 127 2.69 14.93 7.43
CA ALA A 127 3.88 15.60 7.93
C ALA A 127 5.05 15.55 6.93
N GLY A 128 5.23 14.43 6.23
CA GLY A 128 6.25 14.29 5.18
C GLY A 128 5.86 14.91 3.84
N GLY A 129 4.60 14.78 3.44
CA GLY A 129 4.09 15.20 2.14
C GLY A 129 3.79 16.69 2.03
N MET A 130 3.25 17.31 3.08
CA MET A 130 2.81 18.71 3.04
C MET A 130 3.96 19.69 2.73
N PRO A 131 5.16 19.58 3.35
CA PRO A 131 6.28 20.44 3.00
C PRO A 131 6.74 20.26 1.55
N LEU A 132 6.70 19.03 1.02
CA LEU A 132 7.04 18.74 -0.39
C LEU A 132 6.05 19.40 -1.35
N VAL A 133 4.74 19.27 -1.06
CA VAL A 133 3.67 19.87 -1.86
C VAL A 133 3.78 21.40 -1.85
N VAL A 134 4.00 22.02 -0.68
CA VAL A 134 4.17 23.47 -0.57
C VAL A 134 5.39 23.95 -1.33
N ALA A 135 6.52 23.23 -1.24
CA ALA A 135 7.73 23.57 -1.98
C ALA A 135 7.51 23.47 -3.49
N ALA A 136 6.88 22.40 -3.97
CA ALA A 136 6.55 22.20 -5.38
C ALA A 136 5.62 23.31 -5.91
N LEU A 137 4.63 23.74 -5.13
CA LEU A 137 3.74 24.85 -5.49
C LEU A 137 4.47 26.20 -5.56
N ARG A 138 5.35 26.49 -4.59
CA ARG A 138 6.14 27.73 -4.58
C ARG A 138 7.06 27.81 -5.79
N GLU A 139 7.74 26.71 -6.11
CA GLU A 139 8.62 26.62 -7.27
C GLU A 139 7.84 26.78 -8.59
N ALA A 140 6.68 26.12 -8.72
CA ALA A 140 5.84 26.22 -9.90
C ALA A 140 5.33 27.64 -10.13
N ARG A 141 4.94 28.35 -9.06
CA ARG A 141 4.54 29.77 -9.14
C ARG A 141 5.69 30.68 -9.55
N GLY A 142 6.88 30.48 -8.98
CA GLY A 142 8.06 31.28 -9.33
C GLY A 142 8.54 31.08 -10.78
N SER A 143 8.33 29.89 -11.33
CA SER A 143 8.71 29.54 -12.71
C SER A 143 7.60 29.72 -13.74
N GLY A 144 6.41 30.19 -13.34
CA GLY A 144 5.26 30.35 -14.24
C GLY A 144 4.64 29.04 -14.75
N ARG A 145 5.00 27.90 -14.15
CA ARG A 145 4.54 26.56 -14.56
C ARG A 145 3.16 26.24 -13.98
N LYS A 146 2.19 25.98 -14.86
CA LYS A 146 0.80 25.63 -14.48
C LYS A 146 0.55 24.13 -14.34
N ASP A 147 1.47 23.28 -14.77
CA ASP A 147 1.27 21.83 -14.80
C ASP A 147 1.30 21.19 -13.39
N VAL A 148 2.19 21.65 -12.51
CA VAL A 148 2.29 21.17 -11.12
C VAL A 148 1.05 21.48 -10.27
N PRO A 149 0.53 22.72 -10.20
CA PRO A 149 -0.67 22.99 -9.41
C PRO A 149 -1.89 22.24 -9.95
N LEU A 150 -1.99 22.06 -11.28
CA LEU A 150 -3.09 21.29 -11.88
C LEU A 150 -3.05 19.81 -11.45
N LEU A 151 -1.87 19.21 -11.37
CA LEU A 151 -1.70 17.85 -10.82
C LEU A 151 -2.09 17.78 -9.33
N LEU A 152 -1.76 18.79 -8.55
CA LEU A 152 -2.09 18.82 -7.11
C LEU A 152 -3.58 19.11 -6.83
N CYS A 153 -4.35 19.55 -7.82
CA CYS A 153 -5.81 19.62 -7.74
C CYS A 153 -6.48 18.24 -7.91
N VAL A 154 -5.79 17.24 -8.45
CA VAL A 154 -6.38 15.91 -8.70
C VAL A 154 -6.84 15.23 -7.39
N PRO A 155 -6.05 15.15 -6.30
CA PRO A 155 -6.51 14.52 -5.07
C PRO A 155 -7.83 15.07 -4.48
N PRO A 156 -7.99 16.39 -4.26
CA PRO A 156 -9.26 16.91 -3.75
C PRO A 156 -10.42 16.73 -4.74
N LEU A 157 -10.17 16.82 -6.05
CA LEU A 157 -11.20 16.56 -7.06
C LEU A 157 -11.61 15.09 -7.08
N SER A 158 -10.65 14.15 -7.04
CA SER A 158 -10.91 12.71 -6.97
C SER A 158 -11.68 12.34 -5.72
N LEU A 159 -11.34 12.93 -4.56
CA LEU A 159 -12.10 12.76 -3.33
C LEU A 159 -13.52 13.32 -3.48
N GLY A 160 -13.68 14.51 -4.05
CA GLY A 160 -14.99 15.12 -4.31
C GLY A 160 -15.86 14.26 -5.23
N VAL A 161 -15.28 13.70 -6.28
CA VAL A 161 -15.98 12.76 -7.18
C VAL A 161 -16.40 11.50 -6.44
N PHE A 162 -15.52 10.90 -5.64
CA PHE A 162 -15.86 9.71 -4.86
C PHE A 162 -16.97 9.98 -3.84
N VAL A 163 -16.88 11.07 -3.07
CA VAL A 163 -17.90 11.47 -2.10
C VAL A 163 -19.22 11.77 -2.80
N GLY A 164 -19.20 12.53 -3.89
CA GLY A 164 -20.38 12.83 -4.69
C GLY A 164 -21.03 11.56 -5.24
N TYR A 165 -20.23 10.60 -5.71
CA TYR A 165 -20.71 9.30 -6.18
C TYR A 165 -21.39 8.50 -5.07
N VAL A 166 -20.77 8.38 -3.90
CA VAL A 166 -21.35 7.71 -2.73
C VAL A 166 -22.65 8.40 -2.29
N LEU A 167 -22.70 9.73 -2.29
CA LEU A 167 -23.91 10.48 -1.97
C LEU A 167 -25.04 10.23 -2.97
N VAL A 168 -24.74 10.20 -4.27
CA VAL A 168 -25.75 9.84 -5.29
C VAL A 168 -26.28 8.44 -5.06
N LEU A 169 -25.39 7.46 -4.81
CA LEU A 169 -25.82 6.09 -4.57
C LEU A 169 -26.68 5.95 -3.31
N THR A 170 -26.27 6.59 -2.21
CA THR A 170 -26.94 6.44 -0.90
C THR A 170 -28.19 7.30 -0.75
N ARG A 171 -28.26 8.47 -1.41
CA ARG A 171 -29.37 9.42 -1.25
C ARG A 171 -30.38 9.41 -2.38
N ILE A 172 -30.01 8.88 -3.55
CA ILE A 172 -30.88 8.87 -4.73
C ILE A 172 -31.13 7.44 -5.18
N VAL A 173 -30.08 6.66 -5.47
CA VAL A 173 -30.23 5.34 -6.09
C VAL A 173 -30.81 4.31 -5.12
N SER A 174 -30.23 4.18 -3.92
CA SER A 174 -30.68 3.20 -2.92
C SER A 174 -32.15 3.40 -2.51
N PRO A 175 -32.63 4.63 -2.21
CA PRO A 175 -34.04 4.86 -1.93
C PRO A 175 -34.99 4.51 -3.08
N LEU A 176 -34.55 4.64 -4.34
CA LEU A 176 -35.35 4.30 -5.52
C LEU A 176 -35.46 2.79 -5.75
N LEU A 177 -34.41 2.04 -5.41
CA LEU A 177 -34.35 0.58 -5.59
C LEU A 177 -34.98 -0.19 -4.43
N GLY A 178 -35.14 0.44 -3.26
CA GLY A 178 -35.66 -0.21 -2.05
C GLY A 178 -34.65 -1.16 -1.40
N ASP A 179 -35.17 -2.06 -0.55
CA ASP A 179 -34.33 -3.03 0.16
C ASP A 179 -33.90 -4.15 -0.80
N LEU A 180 -32.62 -4.13 -1.18
CA LEU A 180 -32.00 -5.17 -1.97
C LEU A 180 -31.37 -6.23 -1.06
N ALA A 181 -31.53 -7.50 -1.42
CA ALA A 181 -30.82 -8.58 -0.76
C ALA A 181 -29.31 -8.43 -0.96
N VAL A 182 -28.50 -8.93 -0.01
CA VAL A 182 -27.04 -8.76 -0.06
C VAL A 182 -26.44 -9.35 -1.35
N HIS A 183 -26.93 -10.52 -1.77
CA HIS A 183 -26.53 -11.22 -2.99
C HIS A 183 -27.31 -10.80 -4.24
N ASP A 184 -28.15 -9.76 -4.14
CA ASP A 184 -28.83 -9.24 -5.32
C ASP A 184 -27.79 -8.74 -6.34
N PRO A 185 -27.87 -9.13 -7.63
CA PRO A 185 -26.90 -8.73 -8.63
C PRO A 185 -26.72 -7.21 -8.72
N VAL A 186 -27.79 -6.43 -8.51
CA VAL A 186 -27.75 -4.97 -8.51
C VAL A 186 -26.97 -4.47 -7.31
N ASN A 187 -27.21 -5.02 -6.11
CA ASN A 187 -26.46 -4.64 -4.90
C ASN A 187 -24.95 -4.94 -5.04
N VAL A 188 -24.62 -6.12 -5.58
CA VAL A 188 -23.22 -6.50 -5.87
C VAL A 188 -22.60 -5.53 -6.88
N MET A 189 -23.29 -5.19 -7.96
CA MET A 189 -22.81 -4.22 -8.95
C MET A 189 -22.58 -2.83 -8.35
N LEU A 190 -23.50 -2.34 -7.51
CA LEU A 190 -23.36 -1.05 -6.81
C LEU A 190 -22.18 -1.05 -5.84
N PHE A 191 -21.95 -2.15 -5.13
CA PHE A 191 -20.78 -2.25 -4.27
C PHE A 191 -19.47 -2.25 -5.07
N LEU A 192 -19.40 -3.07 -6.13
CA LEU A 192 -18.22 -3.15 -6.99
C LEU A 192 -17.93 -1.82 -7.68
N SER A 193 -18.96 -1.05 -8.04
CA SER A 193 -18.78 0.28 -8.62
C SER A 193 -18.24 1.29 -7.60
N ILE A 194 -18.69 1.26 -6.33
CA ILE A 194 -18.08 2.05 -5.24
C ILE A 194 -16.61 1.69 -5.07
N ALA A 195 -16.30 0.39 -4.97
CA ALA A 195 -14.94 -0.09 -4.82
C ALA A 195 -14.06 0.36 -6.00
N LEU A 196 -14.55 0.24 -7.23
CA LEU A 196 -13.83 0.66 -8.43
C LEU A 196 -13.57 2.18 -8.43
N VAL A 197 -14.59 3.01 -8.18
CA VAL A 197 -14.44 4.47 -8.15
C VAL A 197 -13.46 4.89 -7.06
N PHE A 198 -13.53 4.26 -5.89
CA PHE A 198 -12.58 4.49 -4.80
C PHE A 198 -11.13 4.17 -5.22
N LEU A 199 -10.90 3.01 -5.81
CA LEU A 199 -9.56 2.59 -6.25
C LEU A 199 -9.02 3.52 -7.34
N LEU A 200 -9.84 3.91 -8.31
CA LEU A 200 -9.45 4.85 -9.35
C LEU A 200 -9.12 6.23 -8.76
N ALA A 201 -9.91 6.72 -7.80
CA ALA A 201 -9.65 7.97 -7.10
C ALA A 201 -8.33 7.92 -6.31
N ALA A 202 -8.06 6.81 -5.59
CA ALA A 202 -6.82 6.63 -4.84
C ALA A 202 -5.58 6.56 -5.76
N VAL A 203 -5.67 5.81 -6.87
CA VAL A 203 -4.61 5.70 -7.88
C VAL A 203 -4.35 7.04 -8.55
N ALA A 204 -5.39 7.74 -9.00
CA ALA A 204 -5.27 9.06 -9.63
C ALA A 204 -4.65 10.09 -8.66
N SER A 205 -5.07 10.09 -7.40
CA SER A 205 -4.51 10.95 -6.36
C SER A 205 -3.02 10.67 -6.12
N THR A 206 -2.66 9.39 -5.97
CA THR A 206 -1.28 8.99 -5.69
C THR A 206 -0.36 9.24 -6.88
N ALA A 207 -0.83 8.93 -8.09
CA ALA A 207 -0.10 9.15 -9.34
C ALA A 207 0.12 10.64 -9.63
N SER A 208 -0.89 11.48 -9.41
CA SER A 208 -0.80 12.92 -9.62
C SER A 208 0.16 13.60 -8.64
N VAL A 209 0.11 13.25 -7.35
CA VAL A 209 1.09 13.73 -6.35
C VAL A 209 2.50 13.25 -6.71
N SER A 210 2.66 11.98 -7.09
CA SER A 210 3.95 11.44 -7.53
C SER A 210 4.49 12.18 -8.75
N ALA A 211 3.64 12.48 -9.74
CA ALA A 211 4.00 13.23 -10.93
C ALA A 211 4.37 14.69 -10.60
N ALA A 212 3.61 15.35 -9.73
CA ALA A 212 3.89 16.71 -9.27
C ALA A 212 5.28 16.80 -8.61
N VAL A 213 5.54 15.89 -7.65
CA VAL A 213 6.82 15.81 -6.92
C VAL A 213 7.99 15.46 -7.85
N ARG A 214 7.78 14.61 -8.86
CA ARG A 214 8.81 14.28 -9.85
C ARG A 214 9.16 15.44 -10.77
N ARG A 215 8.18 16.31 -11.06
CA ARG A 215 8.31 17.48 -11.96
C ARG A 215 8.84 18.73 -11.28
N SER A 216 8.82 18.77 -9.94
CA SER A 216 9.38 19.84 -9.13
C SER A 216 10.85 19.59 -8.79
N GLY A 217 11.69 20.61 -8.96
CA GLY A 217 13.08 20.69 -8.52
C GLY A 217 13.24 20.92 -7.01
N VAL A 218 12.45 20.20 -6.20
CA VAL A 218 12.51 20.29 -4.74
C VAL A 218 13.90 19.87 -4.25
N GLY A 219 14.50 20.70 -3.40
CA GLY A 219 15.85 20.46 -2.86
C GLY A 219 15.96 19.18 -2.02
N GLU A 220 17.12 18.55 -2.07
CA GLU A 220 17.40 17.27 -1.40
C GLU A 220 17.14 17.31 0.12
N ARG A 221 17.33 18.47 0.76
CA ARG A 221 17.07 18.66 2.20
C ARG A 221 15.63 18.32 2.58
N LEU A 222 14.66 18.65 1.73
CA LEU A 222 13.24 18.36 2.00
C LEU A 222 12.93 16.88 1.85
N TYR A 223 13.58 16.18 0.91
CA TYR A 223 13.46 14.71 0.81
C TYR A 223 14.11 14.00 2.00
N ARG A 224 15.25 14.51 2.51
CA ARG A 224 15.86 14.00 3.75
C ARG A 224 14.94 14.17 4.95
N PHE A 225 14.24 15.29 5.04
CA PHE A 225 13.22 15.50 6.06
C PHE A 225 12.04 14.54 5.88
N ALA A 226 11.45 14.48 4.68
CA ALA A 226 10.28 13.65 4.37
C ALA A 226 10.54 12.15 4.53
N PHE A 227 11.80 11.72 4.51
CA PHE A 227 12.19 10.35 4.77
C PHE A 227 11.87 9.89 6.21
N TYR A 228 12.01 10.75 7.23
CA TYR A 228 11.71 10.33 8.61
C TYR A 228 10.21 10.05 8.82
N PRO A 229 9.28 10.94 8.41
CA PRO A 229 7.86 10.62 8.43
C PRO A 229 7.51 9.42 7.53
N ALA A 230 8.18 9.23 6.39
CA ALA A 230 7.96 8.03 5.57
C ALA A 230 8.38 6.74 6.30
N ALA A 231 9.48 6.75 7.04
CA ALA A 231 9.90 5.62 7.87
C ALA A 231 8.91 5.35 9.02
N LEU A 232 8.42 6.41 9.66
CA LEU A 232 7.37 6.30 10.68
C LEU A 232 6.06 5.74 10.09
N ALA A 233 5.67 6.19 8.90
CA ALA A 233 4.51 5.66 8.19
C ALA A 233 4.67 4.16 7.90
N ALA A 234 5.83 3.73 7.41
CA ALA A 234 6.10 2.31 7.16
C ALA A 234 6.04 1.46 8.45
N LEU A 235 6.56 1.98 9.57
CA LEU A 235 6.45 1.32 10.87
C LEU A 235 4.99 1.22 11.32
N ALA A 236 4.24 2.31 11.22
CA ALA A 236 2.82 2.32 11.57
C ALA A 236 2.00 1.37 10.68
N MET A 237 2.29 1.29 9.38
CA MET A 237 1.69 0.30 8.47
C MET A 237 1.99 -1.14 8.89
N ALA A 238 3.20 -1.42 9.39
CA ALA A 238 3.55 -2.73 9.93
C ALA A 238 2.74 -3.04 11.21
N VAL A 239 2.61 -2.07 12.11
CA VAL A 239 1.75 -2.21 13.31
C VAL A 239 0.31 -2.50 12.91
N VAL A 240 -0.25 -1.74 11.97
CA VAL A 240 -1.62 -1.96 11.46
C VAL A 240 -1.76 -3.36 10.86
N SER A 241 -0.81 -3.81 10.05
CA SER A 241 -0.86 -5.13 9.41
C SER A 241 -0.81 -6.26 10.45
N ILE A 242 0.06 -6.14 11.45
CA ILE A 242 0.17 -7.10 12.56
C ILE A 242 -1.10 -7.08 13.41
N ALA A 243 -1.62 -5.91 13.75
CA ALA A 243 -2.85 -5.76 14.52
C ALA A 243 -4.05 -6.38 13.78
N THR A 244 -4.16 -6.20 12.46
CA THR A 244 -5.18 -6.87 11.63
C THR A 244 -5.04 -8.39 11.65
N ALA A 245 -3.81 -8.92 11.64
CA ALA A 245 -3.57 -10.36 11.75
C ALA A 245 -3.99 -10.88 13.14
N VAL A 246 -3.58 -10.19 14.20
CA VAL A 246 -3.94 -10.51 15.59
C VAL A 246 -5.44 -10.44 15.79
N TRP A 247 -6.11 -9.44 15.22
CA TRP A 247 -7.57 -9.29 15.28
C TRP A 247 -8.28 -10.53 14.72
N GLY A 248 -7.89 -11.00 13.52
CA GLY A 248 -8.52 -12.16 12.90
C GLY A 248 -8.27 -13.45 13.67
N LEU A 249 -7.05 -13.65 14.18
CA LEU A 249 -6.72 -14.81 15.02
C LEU A 249 -7.45 -14.79 16.36
N ALA A 250 -7.55 -13.62 17.00
CA ALA A 250 -8.28 -13.43 18.24
C ALA A 250 -9.79 -13.64 18.05
N LEU A 251 -10.32 -13.22 16.91
CA LEU A 251 -11.71 -13.43 16.53
C LEU A 251 -12.00 -14.92 16.30
N TRP A 252 -11.13 -15.62 15.57
CA TRP A 252 -11.23 -17.06 15.36
C TRP A 252 -11.27 -17.84 16.68
N TRP A 253 -10.45 -17.43 17.66
CA TRP A 253 -10.41 -18.08 18.98
C TRP A 253 -11.67 -17.81 19.81
N GLN A 254 -12.21 -16.59 19.78
CA GLN A 254 -13.24 -16.15 20.74
C GLN A 254 -14.66 -16.23 20.19
N ALA A 255 -14.82 -16.06 18.88
CA ALA A 255 -16.09 -16.14 18.19
C ALA A 255 -15.90 -16.95 16.90
N PRO A 256 -15.58 -18.25 16.98
CA PRO A 256 -15.32 -19.08 15.82
C PRO A 256 -16.49 -19.09 14.83
N ALA A 257 -17.73 -19.08 15.33
CA ALA A 257 -18.94 -19.01 14.50
C ALA A 257 -18.98 -17.74 13.63
N LEU A 258 -18.59 -16.59 14.17
CA LEU A 258 -18.54 -15.31 13.44
C LEU A 258 -17.37 -15.29 12.44
N PHE A 259 -16.25 -15.93 12.79
CA PHE A 259 -15.09 -16.04 11.91
C PHE A 259 -15.32 -16.99 10.72
N THR A 260 -16.06 -18.08 10.93
CA THR A 260 -16.42 -19.04 9.86
C THR A 260 -17.71 -18.67 9.13
N GLY A 261 -18.43 -17.64 9.60
CA GLY A 261 -19.65 -17.14 9.00
C GLY A 261 -19.41 -16.34 7.72
N ASP A 262 -20.52 -15.95 7.11
CA ASP A 262 -20.58 -15.20 5.85
C ASP A 262 -20.80 -13.70 6.10
N ASP A 263 -20.21 -13.16 7.16
CA ASP A 263 -20.33 -11.74 7.55
C ASP A 263 -19.23 -10.85 6.95
N GLY A 264 -18.49 -11.39 5.98
CA GLY A 264 -17.45 -10.66 5.24
C GLY A 264 -18.00 -9.63 4.26
N ILE A 265 -17.11 -9.08 3.44
CA ILE A 265 -17.48 -8.12 2.39
C ILE A 265 -18.41 -8.81 1.39
N LEU A 266 -19.59 -8.23 1.13
CA LEU A 266 -20.62 -8.81 0.27
C LEU A 266 -21.09 -10.21 0.71
N ALA A 267 -21.18 -10.44 2.02
CA ALA A 267 -21.52 -11.74 2.60
C ALA A 267 -20.61 -12.89 2.14
N THR A 268 -19.33 -12.57 1.88
CA THR A 268 -18.32 -13.61 1.70
C THR A 268 -17.89 -14.18 3.05
N PRO A 269 -17.24 -15.36 3.08
CA PRO A 269 -16.69 -15.88 4.33
C PRO A 269 -15.76 -14.86 5.00
N THR A 270 -16.00 -14.57 6.28
CA THR A 270 -15.24 -13.59 7.06
C THR A 270 -13.74 -13.87 6.99
N ALA A 271 -13.35 -15.15 7.14
CA ALA A 271 -11.96 -15.60 7.00
C ALA A 271 -11.35 -15.27 5.62
N ALA A 272 -12.11 -15.44 4.53
CA ALA A 272 -11.63 -15.16 3.18
C ALA A 272 -11.44 -13.66 2.96
N SER A 273 -12.41 -12.84 3.36
CA SER A 273 -12.30 -11.36 3.33
C SER A 273 -11.10 -10.89 4.14
N TRP A 274 -10.94 -11.40 5.36
CA TRP A 274 -9.81 -11.07 6.24
C TRP A 274 -8.46 -11.46 5.63
N LEU A 275 -8.32 -12.65 5.04
CA LEU A 275 -7.09 -13.09 4.38
C LEU A 275 -6.70 -12.19 3.19
N VAL A 276 -7.68 -11.76 2.38
CA VAL A 276 -7.43 -10.82 1.27
C VAL A 276 -6.96 -9.47 1.80
N ILE A 277 -7.63 -8.93 2.81
CA ILE A 277 -7.22 -7.68 3.48
C ILE A 277 -5.79 -7.81 4.01
N LEU A 278 -5.49 -8.90 4.72
CA LEU A 278 -4.18 -9.14 5.30
C LEU A 278 -3.09 -9.28 4.23
N ALA A 279 -3.39 -9.95 3.11
CA ALA A 279 -2.47 -10.07 1.98
C ALA A 279 -2.15 -8.70 1.36
N VAL A 280 -3.17 -7.85 1.15
CA VAL A 280 -2.98 -6.49 0.61
C VAL A 280 -2.21 -5.59 1.60
N MET A 281 -2.56 -5.62 2.89
CA MET A 281 -1.86 -4.86 3.93
C MET A 281 -0.41 -5.31 4.07
N GLY A 282 -0.18 -6.63 4.18
CA GLY A 282 1.16 -7.22 4.31
C GLY A 282 2.03 -6.93 3.09
N GLY A 283 1.52 -7.13 1.88
CA GLY A 283 2.23 -6.81 0.64
C GLY A 283 2.59 -5.33 0.55
N SER A 284 1.64 -4.44 0.85
CA SER A 284 1.88 -3.00 0.88
C SER A 284 2.94 -2.62 1.93
N THR A 285 2.85 -3.15 3.14
CA THR A 285 3.83 -2.92 4.21
C THR A 285 5.23 -3.38 3.80
N CYS A 286 5.36 -4.56 3.18
CA CYS A 286 6.64 -5.04 2.66
C CYS A 286 7.23 -4.05 1.63
N VAL A 287 6.41 -3.52 0.72
CA VAL A 287 6.84 -2.50 -0.25
C VAL A 287 7.30 -1.21 0.45
N ALA A 288 6.58 -0.75 1.48
CA ALA A 288 6.96 0.43 2.26
C ALA A 288 8.30 0.22 3.00
N VAL A 289 8.46 -0.91 3.68
CA VAL A 289 9.70 -1.27 4.40
C VAL A 289 10.87 -1.38 3.42
N ALA A 290 10.69 -2.03 2.26
CA ALA A 290 11.71 -2.09 1.22
C ALA A 290 12.11 -0.68 0.74
N GLY A 291 11.14 0.23 0.58
CA GLY A 291 11.39 1.64 0.29
C GLY A 291 12.28 2.30 1.35
N VAL A 292 11.95 2.14 2.62
CA VAL A 292 12.71 2.71 3.74
C VAL A 292 14.13 2.13 3.80
N VAL A 293 14.29 0.81 3.72
CA VAL A 293 15.60 0.14 3.74
C VAL A 293 16.49 0.65 2.60
N ARG A 294 15.94 0.83 1.40
CA ARG A 294 16.68 1.42 0.28
C ARG A 294 17.08 2.86 0.53
N GLY A 295 16.19 3.66 1.10
CA GLY A 295 16.51 5.03 1.49
C GLY A 295 17.62 5.11 2.53
N LEU A 296 17.64 4.19 3.51
CA LEU A 296 18.73 4.10 4.49
C LEU A 296 20.07 3.73 3.83
N ARG A 297 20.09 2.70 2.97
CA ARG A 297 21.30 2.30 2.23
C ARG A 297 21.84 3.44 1.37
N ALA A 298 20.96 4.19 0.70
CA ALA A 298 21.36 5.34 -0.11
C ALA A 298 21.95 6.50 0.71
N ARG A 299 21.62 6.63 2.01
CA ARG A 299 22.20 7.64 2.91
C ARG A 299 23.60 7.25 3.40
N ASN A 300 23.89 5.96 3.52
CA ASN A 300 25.14 5.46 4.09
C ASN A 300 26.30 5.42 3.08
N VAL A 301 26.03 5.51 1.77
CA VAL A 301 27.09 5.69 0.76
C VAL A 301 27.58 7.14 0.84
N SER A 302 28.60 7.35 1.66
CA SER A 302 29.21 8.66 1.86
C SER A 302 30.09 9.03 0.64
N PRO A 303 30.17 10.30 0.22
CA PRO A 303 31.01 10.73 -0.90
C PRO A 303 32.52 10.47 -0.73
N ARG A 304 32.95 10.03 0.45
CA ARG A 304 34.37 9.75 0.76
C ARG A 304 34.89 8.45 0.14
N ASP A 305 34.00 7.54 -0.28
CA ASP A 305 34.39 6.24 -0.85
C ASP A 305 34.35 6.24 -2.40
N ALA A 306 34.20 7.42 -3.02
CA ALA A 306 34.10 7.60 -4.47
C ALA A 306 35.33 8.28 -5.10
N VAL A 307 36.47 8.27 -4.39
CA VAL A 307 37.80 8.71 -4.87
C VAL A 307 38.73 7.52 -4.77
#